data_AF-A0A512C3S9-F1
#
_entry.id   AF-A0A512C3S9-F1
#
_cell.length_a   1.000
_cell.length_b   1.000
_cell.length_c   1.000
_cell.angle_alpha   90.00
_cell.angle_beta   90.00
_cell.angle_gamma   90.00
#
_symmetry.space_group_name_H-M   'P 1'
#
loop_
_entity.id
_entity.type
_entity.pdbx_description
1 polymer ?
#
loop_
_entity_poly.entity_id
_entity_poly.type
_entity_poly.pdbx_seq_one_letter_code
_entity_poly.pdbx_strand_id
1 'polypeptide(L)'
;MRLLKEPLLHFIALGGLLFAAHAALNPGGVRAGATPPAIHLTAADAEWLKQMWARQWRRPPTDEELRGLVADHLKEEVLSREARALELDVGDTVVRRRLAQKMTFLLDDTIRTAEPPEAELRALYETRPDLVRTPARVSFSQVFFRREQGDDRARTSLAALSNAAAHPEGHGDRLLLGDTFADQDEQALANLFGASFAQAVMALPADEGHGGGPSAAVTHR
;
A
#
# COMPACT_ATOMS: atom_id res chain seq x y z
N MET A 1 64.92 -46.94 -12.29
CA MET A 1 63.43 -46.91 -12.25
C MET A 1 62.91 -46.73 -10.82
N ARG A 2 63.37 -45.71 -10.09
CA ARG A 2 62.92 -45.41 -8.71
C ARG A 2 61.87 -44.29 -8.62
N LEU A 3 61.76 -43.43 -9.65
CA LEU A 3 60.79 -42.34 -9.70
C LEU A 3 59.32 -42.84 -9.72
N LEU A 4 59.00 -43.92 -10.44
CA LEU A 4 57.64 -44.46 -10.50
C LEU A 4 57.15 -45.15 -9.21
N LYS A 5 57.97 -45.22 -8.16
CA LYS A 5 57.56 -45.76 -6.85
C LYS A 5 57.45 -44.69 -5.77
N GLU A 6 57.72 -43.44 -6.09
CA GLU A 6 57.61 -42.35 -5.12
C GLU A 6 56.13 -41.97 -4.92
N PRO A 7 55.62 -42.02 -3.68
CA PRO A 7 54.23 -41.63 -3.38
C PRO A 7 53.93 -40.19 -3.78
N LEU A 8 54.93 -39.32 -3.72
CA LEU A 8 54.83 -37.90 -4.08
C LEU A 8 54.47 -37.70 -5.55
N LEU A 9 55.07 -38.50 -6.45
CA LEU A 9 54.81 -38.40 -7.89
C LEU A 9 53.38 -38.80 -8.24
N HIS A 10 52.83 -39.81 -7.57
CA HIS A 10 51.43 -40.20 -7.72
C HIS A 10 50.50 -39.11 -7.20
N PHE A 11 50.82 -38.51 -6.05
CA PHE A 11 50.04 -37.42 -5.48
C PHE A 11 50.02 -36.18 -6.41
N ILE A 12 51.17 -35.80 -6.97
CA ILE A 12 51.25 -34.69 -7.93
C ILE A 12 50.49 -35.03 -9.22
N ALA A 13 50.62 -36.24 -9.75
CA ALA A 13 49.93 -36.65 -10.96
C ALA A 13 48.40 -36.69 -10.76
N LEU A 14 47.92 -37.27 -9.65
CA LEU A 14 46.50 -37.27 -9.28
C LEU A 14 45.98 -35.86 -9.05
N GLY A 15 46.73 -35.03 -8.32
CA GLY A 15 46.38 -33.62 -8.09
C GLY A 15 46.28 -32.84 -9.39
N GLY A 16 47.27 -32.99 -10.29
CA GLY A 16 47.26 -32.37 -11.61
C GLY A 16 46.09 -32.84 -12.48
N LEU A 17 45.79 -34.14 -12.46
CA LEU A 17 44.66 -34.70 -13.20
C LEU A 17 43.32 -34.21 -12.65
N LEU A 18 43.19 -34.09 -11.33
CA LEU A 18 42.00 -33.52 -10.67
C LEU A 18 41.82 -32.04 -11.06
N PHE A 19 42.89 -31.24 -11.03
CA PHE A 19 42.85 -29.83 -11.43
C PHE A 19 42.51 -29.66 -12.92
N ALA A 20 43.08 -30.51 -13.79
CA ALA A 20 42.78 -30.48 -15.22
C ALA A 20 41.32 -30.85 -15.51
N ALA A 21 40.79 -31.89 -14.84
CA ALA A 21 39.38 -32.25 -14.95
C ALA A 21 38.47 -31.12 -14.42
N HIS A 22 38.83 -30.52 -13.28
CA HIS A 22 38.09 -29.40 -12.71
C HIS A 22 38.06 -28.19 -13.65
N ALA A 23 39.19 -27.83 -14.26
CA ALA A 23 39.29 -26.73 -15.21
C ALA A 23 38.48 -26.98 -16.50
N ALA A 24 38.46 -28.23 -17.00
CA ALA A 24 37.69 -28.60 -18.18
C ALA A 24 36.17 -28.59 -17.92
N LEU A 25 35.75 -28.97 -16.71
CA LEU A 25 34.34 -29.00 -16.31
C LEU A 25 33.80 -27.63 -15.88
N ASN A 26 34.67 -26.71 -15.45
CA ASN A 26 34.32 -25.34 -15.04
C ASN A 26 34.99 -24.28 -15.92
N PRO A 27 34.65 -24.17 -17.22
CA PRO A 27 35.24 -23.17 -18.12
C PRO A 27 34.91 -21.71 -17.74
N GLY A 28 34.04 -21.49 -16.75
CA GLY A 28 33.72 -20.18 -16.17
C GLY A 28 34.50 -19.82 -14.89
N GLY A 29 35.33 -20.72 -14.35
CA GLY A 29 36.09 -20.48 -13.12
C GLY A 29 37.16 -19.39 -13.30
N VAL A 30 36.95 -18.26 -12.62
CA VAL A 30 37.86 -17.12 -12.37
C VAL A 30 38.95 -16.95 -13.44
N ARG A 31 38.66 -16.12 -14.45
CA ARG A 31 39.69 -15.56 -15.34
C ARG A 31 40.64 -14.71 -14.50
N ALA A 32 41.70 -15.33 -13.98
CA ALA A 32 42.75 -14.73 -13.14
C ALA A 32 43.63 -13.68 -13.87
N GLY A 33 43.15 -13.08 -14.96
CA GLY A 33 43.89 -12.10 -15.76
C GLY A 33 43.02 -11.14 -16.57
N ALA A 34 41.70 -11.14 -16.41
CA ALA A 34 40.88 -10.09 -16.98
C ALA A 34 40.97 -8.86 -16.08
N THR A 35 41.57 -7.77 -16.56
CA THR A 35 41.51 -6.46 -15.91
C THR A 35 40.07 -6.22 -15.44
N PRO A 36 39.81 -5.91 -14.16
CA PRO A 36 38.46 -5.64 -13.70
C PRO A 36 37.85 -4.58 -14.61
N PRO A 37 36.64 -4.78 -15.15
CA PRO A 37 36.02 -3.78 -16.01
C PRO A 37 35.93 -2.47 -15.23
N ALA A 38 36.57 -1.42 -15.75
CA ALA A 38 36.62 -0.12 -15.11
C ALA A 38 35.20 0.38 -14.86
N ILE A 39 34.93 0.86 -13.64
CA ILE A 39 33.66 1.48 -13.31
C ILE A 39 33.72 2.92 -13.84
N HIS A 40 32.95 3.20 -14.87
CA HIS A 40 32.84 4.53 -15.47
C HIS A 40 31.70 5.27 -14.81
N LEU A 41 32.01 6.28 -13.99
CA LEU A 41 31.02 7.24 -13.53
C LEU A 41 30.81 8.31 -14.60
N THR A 42 29.58 8.47 -15.06
CA THR A 42 29.22 9.46 -16.07
C THR A 42 28.72 10.75 -15.43
N ALA A 43 28.67 11.83 -16.22
CA ALA A 43 28.04 13.07 -15.78
C ALA A 43 26.53 12.88 -15.48
N ALA A 44 25.87 11.91 -16.13
CA ALA A 44 24.47 11.58 -15.89
C ALA A 44 24.27 10.97 -14.49
N ASP A 45 25.21 10.14 -14.03
CA ASP A 45 25.15 9.54 -12.68
C ASP A 45 25.26 10.62 -11.60
N ALA A 46 26.19 11.57 -11.78
CA ALA A 46 26.34 12.70 -10.87
C ALA A 46 25.08 13.58 -10.83
N GLU A 47 24.44 13.80 -11.98
CA GLU A 47 23.21 14.59 -12.05
C GLU A 47 22.02 13.86 -11.42
N TRP A 48 21.91 12.55 -11.63
CA TRP A 48 20.90 11.72 -10.96
C TRP A 48 21.06 11.73 -9.44
N LEU A 49 22.29 11.64 -8.93
CA LEU A 49 22.58 11.73 -7.48
C LEU A 49 22.14 13.08 -6.91
N LYS A 50 22.42 14.18 -7.61
CA LYS A 50 21.94 15.53 -7.21
C LYS A 50 20.42 15.61 -7.19
N GLN A 51 19.73 15.07 -8.20
CA GLN A 51 18.27 15.07 -8.26
C GLN A 51 17.65 14.24 -7.13
N MET A 52 18.22 13.07 -6.83
CA MET A 52 17.80 12.24 -5.70
C MET A 52 17.95 12.99 -4.37
N TRP A 53 19.11 13.64 -4.14
CA TRP A 53 19.34 14.46 -2.97
C TRP A 53 18.33 15.61 -2.86
N ALA A 54 18.11 16.34 -3.95
CA ALA A 54 17.18 17.47 -3.97
C ALA A 54 15.73 17.06 -3.72
N ARG A 55 15.30 15.86 -4.16
CA ARG A 55 13.97 15.32 -3.83
C ARG A 55 13.80 15.06 -2.34
N GLN A 56 14.84 14.53 -1.68
CA GLN A 56 14.82 14.20 -0.27
C GLN A 56 14.95 15.44 0.63
N TRP A 57 15.92 16.31 0.34
CA TRP A 57 16.35 17.41 1.22
C TRP A 57 15.85 18.79 0.77
N ARG A 58 15.15 18.86 -0.37
CA ARG A 58 14.58 20.10 -0.95
C ARG A 58 15.62 21.20 -1.22
N ARG A 59 16.90 20.82 -1.37
CA ARG A 59 18.04 21.69 -1.74
C ARG A 59 19.08 20.90 -2.53
N PRO A 60 19.96 21.54 -3.31
CA PRO A 60 21.12 20.85 -3.90
C PRO A 60 22.15 20.43 -2.84
N PRO A 61 22.96 19.39 -3.11
CA PRO A 61 24.08 19.02 -2.25
C PRO A 61 25.23 20.02 -2.38
N THR A 62 26.02 20.18 -1.32
CA THR A 62 27.32 20.86 -1.38
C THR A 62 28.34 20.00 -2.13
N ASP A 63 29.48 20.57 -2.53
CA ASP A 63 30.52 19.82 -3.22
C ASP A 63 31.09 18.67 -2.37
N GLU A 64 31.15 18.85 -1.04
CA GLU A 64 31.59 17.80 -0.12
C GLU A 64 30.56 16.68 0.01
N GLU A 65 29.28 17.04 0.16
CA GLU A 65 28.18 16.08 0.18
C GLU A 65 28.11 15.29 -1.15
N LEU A 66 28.28 15.97 -2.28
CA LEU A 66 28.29 15.33 -3.59
C LEU A 66 29.46 14.36 -3.75
N ARG A 67 30.66 14.71 -3.24
CA ARG A 67 31.79 13.77 -3.22
C ARG A 67 31.49 12.53 -2.39
N GLY A 68 30.82 12.69 -1.25
CA GLY A 68 30.36 11.58 -0.41
C GLY A 68 29.37 10.68 -1.17
N LEU A 69 28.34 11.27 -1.78
CA LEU A 69 27.34 10.54 -2.58
C LEU A 69 27.98 9.74 -3.72
N VAL A 70 28.95 10.33 -4.40
CA VAL A 70 29.70 9.67 -5.47
C VAL A 70 30.54 8.51 -4.94
N ALA A 71 31.22 8.69 -3.80
CA ALA A 71 32.02 7.62 -3.19
C ALA A 71 31.16 6.44 -2.73
N ASP A 72 30.02 6.71 -2.12
CA ASP A 72 29.08 5.68 -1.69
C ASP A 72 28.48 4.92 -2.87
N HIS A 73 28.08 5.64 -3.93
CA HIS A 73 27.57 5.02 -5.15
C HIS A 73 28.62 4.14 -5.83
N LEU A 74 29.88 4.59 -5.91
CA LEU A 74 30.97 3.79 -6.45
C LEU A 74 31.20 2.52 -5.61
N LYS A 75 31.17 2.64 -4.29
CA LYS A 75 31.30 1.49 -3.39
C LYS A 75 30.16 0.48 -3.59
N GLU A 76 28.93 0.97 -3.73
CA GLU A 76 27.77 0.11 -4.02
C GLU A 76 27.95 -0.65 -5.33
N GLU A 77 28.39 0.02 -6.41
CA GLU A 77 28.61 -0.60 -7.72
C GLU A 77 29.71 -1.68 -7.67
N VAL A 78 30.82 -1.41 -6.96
CA VAL A 78 31.89 -2.40 -6.74
C VAL A 78 31.34 -3.63 -6.02
N LEU A 79 30.65 -3.42 -4.89
CA LEU A 79 30.13 -4.51 -4.07
C LEU A 79 29.04 -5.32 -4.81
N SER A 80 28.17 -4.65 -5.56
CA SER A 80 27.12 -5.30 -6.34
C SER A 80 27.70 -6.21 -7.42
N ARG A 81 28.75 -5.75 -8.13
CA ARG A 81 29.44 -6.55 -9.14
C ARG A 81 30.12 -7.77 -8.53
N GLU A 82 30.81 -7.59 -7.42
CA GLU A 82 31.48 -8.70 -6.73
C GLU A 82 30.46 -9.71 -6.20
N ALA A 83 29.35 -9.25 -5.62
CA ALA A 83 28.28 -10.11 -5.15
C ALA A 83 27.71 -10.99 -6.28
N ARG A 84 27.56 -10.43 -7.50
CA ARG A 84 27.11 -11.20 -8.68
C ARG A 84 28.20 -12.14 -9.20
N ALA A 85 29.47 -11.74 -9.16
CA ALA A 85 30.60 -12.60 -9.53
C ALA A 85 30.72 -13.82 -8.60
N LEU A 86 30.34 -13.65 -7.34
CA LEU A 86 30.25 -14.69 -6.32
C LEU A 86 28.88 -15.41 -6.30
N GLU A 87 27.99 -15.12 -7.25
CA GLU A 87 26.65 -15.71 -7.37
C GLU A 87 25.78 -15.59 -6.10
N LEU A 88 25.99 -14.54 -5.29
CA LEU A 88 25.27 -14.33 -4.03
C LEU A 88 23.77 -14.03 -4.23
N ASP A 89 23.35 -13.74 -5.47
CA ASP A 89 21.95 -13.59 -5.85
C ASP A 89 21.25 -14.91 -6.23
N VAL A 90 22.02 -15.98 -6.49
CA VAL A 90 21.47 -17.27 -6.96
C VAL A 90 20.83 -18.04 -5.81
N GLY A 91 19.57 -18.40 -5.97
CA GLY A 91 18.81 -19.14 -4.95
C GLY A 91 18.34 -18.27 -3.77
N ASP A 92 18.66 -16.98 -3.75
CA ASP A 92 18.20 -16.06 -2.72
C ASP A 92 16.73 -15.66 -2.94
N THR A 93 15.88 -15.99 -1.97
CA THR A 93 14.44 -15.72 -2.07
C THR A 93 14.09 -14.24 -1.94
N VAL A 94 14.89 -13.45 -1.21
CA VAL A 94 14.69 -12.02 -1.02
C VAL A 94 15.00 -11.27 -2.31
N VAL A 95 16.15 -11.57 -2.94
CA VAL A 95 16.55 -10.98 -4.22
C VAL A 95 15.52 -11.32 -5.30
N ARG A 96 15.15 -12.61 -5.42
CA ARG A 96 14.13 -13.04 -6.39
C ARG A 96 12.80 -12.31 -6.21
N ARG A 97 12.31 -12.19 -4.97
CA ARG A 97 11.05 -11.48 -4.67
C ARG A 97 11.16 -10.00 -5.01
N ARG A 98 12.29 -9.36 -4.71
CA ARG A 98 12.51 -7.93 -5.01
C ARG A 98 12.55 -7.65 -6.51
N LEU A 99 13.19 -8.51 -7.28
CA LEU A 99 13.21 -8.42 -8.75
C LEU A 99 11.81 -8.59 -9.35
N ALA A 100 11.04 -9.57 -8.86
CA ALA A 100 9.66 -9.77 -9.30
C ALA A 100 8.80 -8.51 -9.04
N GLN A 101 8.90 -7.93 -7.83
CA GLN A 101 8.21 -6.68 -7.49
C GLN A 101 8.58 -5.53 -8.43
N LYS A 102 9.88 -5.35 -8.71
CA LYS A 102 10.36 -4.29 -9.61
C LYS A 102 9.83 -4.49 -11.04
N MET A 103 9.75 -5.73 -11.51
CA MET A 103 9.18 -6.05 -12.83
C MET A 103 7.68 -5.80 -12.87
N THR A 104 6.93 -6.20 -11.84
CA THR A 104 5.49 -5.91 -11.73
C THR A 104 5.23 -4.40 -11.83
N PHE A 105 6.00 -3.58 -11.11
CA PHE A 105 5.87 -2.13 -11.19
C PHE A 105 6.06 -1.57 -12.60
N LEU A 106 7.06 -2.06 -13.34
CA LEU A 106 7.30 -1.62 -14.74
C LEU A 106 6.15 -2.06 -15.67
N LEU A 107 5.61 -3.26 -15.46
CA LEU A 107 4.48 -3.76 -16.25
C LEU A 107 3.20 -2.98 -15.96
N ASP A 108 2.91 -2.67 -14.69
CA ASP A 108 1.74 -1.88 -14.31
C ASP A 108 1.77 -0.47 -14.92
N ASP A 109 2.94 0.16 -14.97
CA ASP A 109 3.12 1.48 -15.60
C ASP A 109 2.91 1.40 -17.12
N THR A 110 3.28 0.28 -17.74
CA THR A 110 3.09 0.05 -19.19
C THR A 110 1.64 -0.33 -19.54
N ILE A 111 0.97 -1.13 -18.69
CA ILE A 111 -0.40 -1.61 -18.91
C ILE A 111 -1.43 -0.49 -18.70
N ARG A 112 -1.12 0.53 -17.89
CA ARG A 112 -1.94 1.74 -17.74
C ARG A 112 -2.14 2.56 -19.01
N THR A 113 -1.52 2.19 -20.12
CA THR A 113 -1.54 2.97 -21.38
C THR A 113 -2.82 2.77 -22.21
N ALA A 114 -3.59 1.69 -22.02
CA ALA A 114 -4.84 1.49 -22.76
C ALA A 114 -6.04 1.89 -21.89
N GLU A 115 -6.47 3.15 -22.00
CA GLU A 115 -7.77 3.55 -21.47
C GLU A 115 -8.86 2.74 -22.19
N PRO A 116 -9.79 2.09 -21.46
CA PRO A 116 -10.85 1.32 -22.08
C PRO A 116 -11.67 2.21 -23.03
N PRO A 117 -12.05 1.72 -24.22
CA PRO A 117 -12.84 2.52 -25.14
C PRO A 117 -14.18 2.89 -24.50
N GLU A 118 -14.68 4.09 -24.80
CA GLU A 118 -15.92 4.63 -24.22
C GLU A 118 -17.12 3.66 -24.37
N ALA A 119 -17.16 2.88 -25.45
CA ALA A 119 -18.18 1.87 -25.67
C ALA A 119 -18.18 0.75 -24.61
N GLU A 120 -17.01 0.32 -24.15
CA GLU A 120 -16.88 -0.69 -23.10
C GLU A 120 -17.28 -0.12 -21.74
N LEU A 121 -16.90 1.13 -21.46
CA LEU A 121 -17.33 1.85 -20.26
C LEU A 121 -18.84 2.04 -20.22
N ARG A 122 -19.46 2.38 -21.36
CA ARG A 122 -20.92 2.52 -21.49
C ARG A 122 -21.62 1.19 -21.30
N ALA A 123 -21.13 0.12 -21.94
CA ALA A 123 -21.67 -1.22 -21.74
C ALA A 123 -21.56 -1.68 -20.28
N LEU A 124 -20.45 -1.37 -19.61
CA LEU A 124 -20.27 -1.67 -18.19
C LEU A 124 -21.24 -0.88 -17.30
N TYR A 125 -21.42 0.42 -17.57
CA TYR A 125 -22.37 1.28 -16.87
C TYR A 125 -23.81 0.75 -16.99
N GLU A 126 -24.20 0.33 -18.19
CA GLU A 126 -25.53 -0.24 -18.46
C GLU A 126 -25.71 -1.63 -17.84
N THR A 127 -24.66 -2.46 -17.85
CA THR A 127 -24.72 -3.85 -17.35
C THR A 127 -24.59 -3.94 -15.83
N ARG A 128 -23.86 -3.00 -15.21
CA ARG A 128 -23.60 -2.96 -13.76
C ARG A 128 -23.88 -1.58 -13.15
N PRO A 129 -25.14 -1.13 -13.19
CA PRO A 129 -25.53 0.16 -12.60
C PRO A 129 -25.35 0.18 -11.07
N ASP A 130 -25.29 -0.98 -10.43
CA ASP A 130 -25.01 -1.15 -9.00
C ASP A 130 -23.61 -0.66 -8.59
N LEU A 131 -22.61 -0.77 -9.46
CA LEU A 131 -21.23 -0.34 -9.18
C LEU A 131 -21.04 1.18 -9.18
N VAL A 132 -21.99 1.92 -9.76
CA VAL A 132 -21.90 3.36 -10.02
C VAL A 132 -23.04 4.14 -9.37
N ARG A 133 -23.82 3.51 -8.50
CA ARG A 133 -24.83 4.20 -7.69
C ARG A 133 -24.17 4.93 -6.53
N THR A 134 -24.51 6.21 -6.37
CA THR A 134 -24.33 6.90 -5.10
C THR A 134 -25.34 6.33 -4.10
N PRO A 135 -24.91 5.81 -2.94
CA PRO A 135 -25.86 5.32 -1.94
C PRO A 135 -26.76 6.47 -1.49
N ALA A 136 -28.01 6.15 -1.16
CA ALA A 136 -28.92 7.13 -0.59
C ALA A 136 -28.32 7.66 0.73
N ARG A 137 -28.39 8.97 0.94
CA ARG A 137 -27.83 9.64 2.11
C ARG A 137 -28.91 10.37 2.88
N VAL A 138 -28.81 10.33 4.21
CA VAL A 138 -29.75 10.94 5.12
C VAL A 138 -29.01 11.80 6.14
N SER A 139 -29.59 12.96 6.46
CA SER A 139 -29.21 13.76 7.61
C SER A 139 -30.32 13.63 8.64
N PHE A 140 -30.01 13.48 9.92
CA PHE A 140 -31.01 13.36 10.97
C PHE A 140 -30.45 13.84 12.31
N SER A 141 -31.36 14.13 13.23
CA SER A 141 -31.05 14.35 14.64
C SER A 141 -31.74 13.28 15.49
N GLN A 142 -31.10 12.90 16.59
CA GLN A 142 -31.60 11.88 17.51
C GLN A 142 -31.64 12.39 18.94
N VAL A 143 -32.58 11.86 19.72
CA VAL A 143 -32.64 12.04 21.16
C VAL A 143 -32.55 10.68 21.83
N PHE A 144 -31.47 10.46 22.57
CA PHE A 144 -31.18 9.19 23.23
C PHE A 144 -31.81 9.12 24.63
N PHE A 145 -32.30 7.95 25.03
CA PHE A 145 -32.81 7.70 26.39
C PHE A 145 -32.21 6.41 26.95
N ARG A 146 -31.63 6.47 28.16
CA ARG A 146 -31.13 5.30 28.88
C ARG A 146 -32.31 4.44 29.33
N ARG A 147 -32.17 3.12 29.13
CA ARG A 147 -33.16 2.11 29.49
C ARG A 147 -33.69 2.22 30.92
N GLU A 148 -32.83 2.57 31.87
CA GLU A 148 -33.17 2.66 33.29
C GLU A 148 -34.16 3.80 33.61
N GLN A 149 -34.34 4.76 32.69
CA GLN A 149 -35.16 5.96 32.89
C GLN A 149 -36.50 5.93 32.12
N GLY A 150 -36.83 4.79 31.50
CA GLY A 150 -38.20 4.40 31.14
C GLY A 150 -38.76 4.93 29.81
N ASP A 151 -39.48 4.04 29.11
CA ASP A 151 -40.20 4.30 27.86
C ASP A 151 -41.22 5.45 27.96
N ASP A 152 -41.72 5.75 29.16
CA ASP A 152 -42.67 6.83 29.41
C ASP A 152 -42.04 8.22 29.23
N ARG A 153 -40.76 8.38 29.58
CA ARG A 153 -40.03 9.63 29.33
C ARG A 153 -39.79 9.82 27.84
N ALA A 154 -39.40 8.74 27.13
CA ALA A 154 -39.23 8.77 25.68
C ALA A 154 -40.53 9.14 24.96
N ARG A 155 -41.68 8.56 25.37
CA ARG A 155 -43.01 8.89 24.82
C ARG A 155 -43.43 10.34 25.09
N THR A 156 -43.18 10.83 26.30
CA THR A 156 -43.51 12.21 26.68
C THR A 156 -42.66 13.21 25.92
N SER A 157 -41.35 12.95 25.80
CA SER A 157 -40.44 13.79 25.01
C SER A 157 -40.78 13.73 23.51
N LEU A 158 -41.13 12.57 22.96
CA LEU A 158 -41.60 12.44 21.57
C LEU A 158 -42.86 13.27 21.34
N ALA A 159 -43.86 13.19 22.22
CA ALA A 159 -45.07 13.99 22.11
C ALA A 159 -44.79 15.51 22.21
N ALA A 160 -43.79 15.92 23.01
CA ALA A 160 -43.37 17.32 23.09
C ALA A 160 -42.65 17.79 21.81
N LEU A 161 -41.76 16.96 21.26
CA LEU A 161 -40.99 17.25 20.04
C LEU A 161 -41.86 17.22 18.77
N SER A 162 -42.92 16.41 18.73
CA SER A 162 -43.87 16.40 17.61
C SER A 162 -44.80 17.60 17.58
N ASN A 163 -44.99 18.32 18.70
CA ASN A 163 -45.93 19.42 18.83
C ASN A 163 -45.29 20.82 18.80
N ALA A 164 -43.96 20.90 18.87
CA ALA A 164 -43.23 22.17 18.87
C ALA A 164 -42.10 22.14 17.84
N ALA A 165 -41.75 23.30 17.29
CA ALA A 165 -40.44 23.54 16.63
C ALA A 165 -39.29 23.54 17.67
N ALA A 166 -39.35 22.61 18.63
CA ALA A 166 -38.40 22.47 19.71
C ALA A 166 -37.14 21.78 19.18
N HIS A 167 -35.99 22.35 19.51
CA HIS A 167 -34.72 21.74 19.14
C HIS A 167 -34.50 20.50 20.03
N PRO A 168 -33.92 19.40 19.49
CA PRO A 168 -33.72 18.15 20.23
C PRO A 168 -32.86 18.28 21.50
N GLU A 169 -32.12 19.39 21.60
CA GLU A 169 -31.14 19.66 22.65
C GLU A 169 -31.79 19.70 24.05
N GLY A 170 -31.29 18.85 24.96
CA GLY A 170 -31.71 18.82 26.37
C GLY A 170 -32.92 17.94 26.68
N HIS A 171 -33.56 17.33 25.69
CA HIS A 171 -34.72 16.45 25.89
C HIS A 171 -34.37 14.98 26.21
N GLY A 172 -33.09 14.60 26.04
CA GLY A 172 -32.59 13.23 26.23
C GLY A 172 -31.30 13.15 27.06
N ASP A 173 -30.81 11.93 27.20
CA ASP A 173 -29.56 11.60 27.88
C ASP A 173 -28.34 11.82 26.96
N ARG A 174 -27.20 12.18 27.56
CA ARG A 174 -25.96 12.35 26.81
C ARG A 174 -25.47 11.02 26.22
N LEU A 175 -25.33 11.00 24.90
CA LEU A 175 -24.63 9.97 24.14
C LEU A 175 -23.31 10.54 23.60
N LEU A 176 -22.23 9.77 23.69
CA LEU A 176 -20.90 10.20 23.23
C LEU A 176 -20.82 10.42 21.71
N LEU A 177 -21.71 9.77 20.95
CA LEU A 177 -21.76 9.86 19.49
C LEU A 177 -22.30 11.20 18.96
N GLY A 178 -22.83 12.05 19.85
CA GLY A 178 -23.56 13.26 19.46
C GLY A 178 -25.02 12.97 19.08
N ASP A 179 -25.74 14.04 18.77
CA ASP A 179 -27.18 14.06 18.51
C ASP A 179 -27.54 14.45 17.07
N THR A 180 -26.57 14.85 16.24
CA THR A 180 -26.80 15.29 14.86
C THR A 180 -25.83 14.60 13.90
N PHE A 181 -26.38 14.04 12.82
CA PHE A 181 -25.64 13.31 11.80
C PHE A 181 -26.02 13.87 10.43
N ALA A 182 -25.04 14.36 9.67
CA ALA A 182 -25.25 14.91 8.35
C ALA A 182 -24.71 13.94 7.28
N ASP A 183 -25.46 13.80 6.18
CA ASP A 183 -25.01 13.13 4.97
C ASP A 183 -24.49 11.70 5.22
N GLN A 184 -25.24 10.86 5.93
CA GLN A 184 -24.84 9.48 6.23
C GLN A 184 -25.47 8.49 5.25
N ASP A 185 -24.69 7.53 4.75
CA ASP A 185 -25.22 6.39 4.00
C ASP A 185 -25.61 5.21 4.92
N GLU A 186 -26.36 4.24 4.39
CA GLU A 186 -26.83 3.09 5.15
C GLU A 186 -25.69 2.31 5.83
N GLN A 187 -24.53 2.19 5.18
CA GLN A 187 -23.40 1.44 5.71
C GLN A 187 -22.73 2.17 6.89
N ALA A 188 -22.57 3.49 6.80
CA ALA A 188 -22.10 4.33 7.88
C ALA A 188 -23.04 4.25 9.09
N LEU A 189 -24.35 4.29 8.88
CA LEU A 189 -25.34 4.10 9.94
C LEU A 189 -25.29 2.70 10.55
N ALA A 190 -25.12 1.66 9.72
CA ALA A 190 -25.04 0.29 10.19
C ALA A 190 -23.80 0.06 11.07
N ASN A 191 -22.68 0.71 10.74
CA ASN A 191 -21.45 0.64 11.54
C ASN A 191 -21.57 1.37 12.88
N LEU A 192 -22.33 2.47 12.94
CA LEU A 192 -22.50 3.27 14.15
C LEU A 192 -23.58 2.71 15.09
N PHE A 193 -24.71 2.27 14.54
CA PHE A 193 -25.93 1.97 15.30
C PHE A 193 -26.50 0.56 15.05
N GLY A 194 -25.95 -0.17 14.07
CA GLY A 194 -26.44 -1.48 13.64
C GLY A 194 -27.38 -1.44 12.45
N ALA A 195 -27.47 -2.56 11.72
CA ALA A 195 -28.21 -2.67 10.46
C ALA A 195 -29.72 -2.37 10.59
N SER A 196 -30.35 -2.79 11.70
CA SER A 196 -31.78 -2.54 11.92
C SER A 196 -32.11 -1.06 12.09
N PHE A 197 -31.21 -0.29 12.70
CA PHE A 197 -31.36 1.15 12.86
C PHE A 197 -31.21 1.85 11.50
N ALA A 198 -30.16 1.48 10.76
CA ALA A 198 -29.91 2.03 9.43
C ALA A 198 -31.13 1.87 8.51
N GLN A 199 -31.70 0.66 8.44
CA GLN A 199 -32.90 0.39 7.64
C GLN A 199 -34.11 1.21 8.09
N ALA A 200 -34.32 1.36 9.40
CA ALA A 200 -35.43 2.13 9.93
C ALA A 200 -35.32 3.62 9.58
N VAL A 201 -34.13 4.23 9.71
CA VAL A 201 -33.90 5.64 9.40
C VAL A 201 -33.99 5.90 7.89
N MET A 202 -33.43 5.01 7.08
CA MET A 202 -33.47 5.13 5.61
C MET A 202 -34.90 5.00 5.04
N ALA A 203 -35.82 4.38 5.78
CA ALA A 203 -37.22 4.23 5.40
C ALA A 203 -38.11 5.41 5.86
N LEU A 204 -37.58 6.37 6.62
CA LEU A 204 -38.36 7.52 7.07
C LEU A 204 -38.62 8.49 5.90
N PRO A 205 -39.84 9.02 5.76
CA PRO A 205 -40.12 10.05 4.77
C PRO A 205 -39.30 11.31 5.10
N ALA A 206 -38.71 11.92 4.08
CA ALA A 206 -38.04 13.21 4.24
C ALA A 206 -39.09 14.29 4.53
N ASP A 207 -38.90 15.10 5.57
CA ASP A 207 -39.74 16.26 5.83
C ASP A 207 -39.37 17.37 4.82
N GLU A 208 -40.33 17.85 4.03
CA GLU A 208 -40.12 18.84 2.95
C GLU A 208 -39.89 20.28 3.47
N GLY A 209 -39.80 20.49 4.78
CA GLY A 209 -39.69 21.83 5.36
C GLY A 209 -38.64 21.88 6.46
N HIS A 210 -37.62 22.70 6.22
CA HIS A 210 -36.51 23.05 7.13
C HIS A 210 -35.37 22.02 7.10
N GLY A 211 -34.13 22.50 7.05
CA GLY A 211 -32.91 21.66 7.04
C GLY A 211 -32.66 20.87 8.33
N GLY A 212 -33.71 20.43 9.02
CA GLY A 212 -33.70 19.37 10.02
C GLY A 212 -34.27 18.12 9.38
N GLY A 213 -33.44 17.12 9.15
CA GLY A 213 -33.92 15.83 8.64
C GLY A 213 -34.76 15.07 9.68
N PRO A 214 -35.26 13.87 9.34
CA PRO A 214 -36.25 13.16 10.14
C PRO A 214 -35.83 13.04 11.60
N SER A 215 -36.65 13.58 12.51
CA SER A 215 -36.43 13.45 13.95
C SER A 215 -36.96 12.09 14.41
N ALA A 216 -36.04 11.16 14.68
CA ALA A 216 -36.37 9.84 15.19
C ALA A 216 -36.02 9.78 16.69
N ALA A 217 -37.02 9.63 17.55
CA ALA A 217 -36.79 9.23 18.94
C ALA A 217 -36.51 7.72 18.95
N VAL A 218 -35.25 7.33 19.06
CA VAL A 218 -34.85 5.93 19.03
C VAL A 218 -34.38 5.47 20.41
N THR A 219 -35.14 4.56 20.98
CA THR A 219 -34.72 3.79 22.16
C THR A 219 -33.80 2.66 21.68
N HIS A 220 -32.50 2.73 21.96
CA HIS A 220 -31.61 1.60 21.70
C HIS A 220 -31.91 0.48 22.70
N ARG A 221 -32.17 -0.72 22.16
CA ARG A 221 -32.45 -1.93 22.92
C ARG A 221 -31.17 -2.70 23.24
#